data_AF-X0W0Z0-F1
#
_entry.id   AF-X0W0Z0-F1
#
_cell.length_a   1.000
_cell.length_b   1.000
_cell.length_c   1.000
_cell.angle_alpha   90.00
_cell.angle_beta   90.00
_cell.angle_gamma   90.00
#
_symmetry.space_group_name_H-M   'P 1'
#
loop_
_entity.id
_entity.type
_entity.pdbx_description
1 polymer ?
#
loop_
_entity_poly.entity_id
_entity_poly.type
_entity_poly.pdbx_seq_one_letter_code
_entity_poly.pdbx_strand_id
1 'polypeptide(L)'
;TFNRNFKGRSGTVDAKIYLCNPFVATAIALKGEMYDPSKTDLTFELKPEPDTFVVNDNFLIPPLPPEDSEKVDILRGPNIKEIPLRDELDDVLEASVLLEVGDNISTDDIMPAGSAILPLRSNIPAISEYVYFNIDNTFPKRAKEAKKGIIVGGNNYGQGSSREHAALAPMYLGIRAVIVKNFARIHRANLVNFGILPLEFDNPDDYDKISQGDTLKISGIHENVQNDGKFVLENVTTGDKIPAHAVFSDRQKDVLMKGGLLPFVRS
;
A
#
# COMPACT_ATOMS: atom_id res chain seq x y z
N THR A 1 6.03 23.46 3.32
CA THR A 1 5.14 23.11 2.18
C THR A 1 5.21 21.62 1.94
N PHE A 2 4.26 21.06 1.18
CA PHE A 2 4.15 19.62 0.94
C PHE A 2 3.99 19.34 -0.56
N ASN A 3 4.07 18.07 -0.94
CA ASN A 3 3.90 17.61 -2.32
C ASN A 3 2.60 16.81 -2.56
N ARG A 4 1.75 16.63 -1.53
CA ARG A 4 0.52 15.82 -1.58
C ARG A 4 -0.55 16.38 -0.65
N ASN A 5 -1.80 16.34 -1.07
CA ASN A 5 -2.96 16.89 -0.36
C ASN A 5 -4.18 15.94 -0.37
N PHE A 6 -3.96 14.63 -0.28
CA PHE A 6 -5.06 13.66 -0.16
C PHE A 6 -5.94 13.94 1.07
N LYS A 7 -7.25 13.67 0.94
CA LYS A 7 -8.24 13.87 2.00
C LYS A 7 -7.83 13.13 3.28
N GLY A 8 -7.89 13.80 4.43
CA GLY A 8 -7.54 13.21 5.72
C GLY A 8 -6.03 12.97 5.96
N ARG A 9 -5.14 13.33 5.03
CA ARG A 9 -3.68 13.17 5.19
C ARG A 9 -3.06 14.21 6.11
N SER A 10 -3.62 15.41 6.17
CA SER A 10 -3.06 16.54 6.88
C SER A 10 -4.17 17.35 7.54
N GLY A 11 -4.00 17.69 8.82
CA GLY A 11 -5.03 18.36 9.61
C GLY A 11 -6.22 17.43 9.91
N THR A 12 -7.43 17.98 9.80
CA THR A 12 -8.70 17.27 10.00
C THR A 12 -9.24 16.68 8.69
N VAL A 13 -10.24 15.79 8.76
CA VAL A 13 -10.82 15.11 7.58
C VAL A 13 -11.53 16.08 6.62
N ASP A 14 -12.05 17.18 7.15
CA ASP A 14 -12.73 18.26 6.43
C ASP A 14 -11.78 19.39 5.97
N ALA A 15 -10.47 19.28 6.27
CA ALA A 15 -9.49 20.29 5.91
C ALA A 15 -9.33 20.42 4.39
N LYS A 16 -9.34 21.66 3.90
CA LYS A 16 -9.07 22.00 2.50
C LYS A 16 -7.59 22.35 2.33
N ILE A 17 -6.80 21.39 1.84
CA ILE A 17 -5.35 21.50 1.71
C ILE A 17 -4.96 21.81 0.25
N TYR A 18 -4.18 22.87 0.06
CA TYR A 18 -3.68 23.30 -1.25
C TYR A 18 -2.16 23.23 -1.30
N LEU A 19 -1.62 22.76 -2.43
CA LEU A 19 -0.19 22.69 -2.66
C LEU A 19 0.30 24.01 -3.27
N CYS A 20 1.35 24.57 -2.69
CA CYS A 20 1.99 25.77 -3.18
C CYS A 20 3.48 25.77 -2.83
N ASN A 21 4.25 26.66 -3.46
CA ASN A 21 5.65 26.87 -3.12
C ASN A 21 5.80 27.60 -1.77
N PRO A 22 7.00 27.62 -1.16
CA PRO A 22 7.22 28.27 0.13
C PRO A 22 6.87 29.75 0.16
N PHE A 23 7.12 30.50 -0.92
CA PHE A 23 6.84 31.93 -0.97
C PHE A 23 5.34 32.24 -0.86
N VAL A 24 4.51 31.53 -1.64
CA VAL A 24 3.05 31.67 -1.60
C VAL A 24 2.51 31.26 -0.23
N ALA A 25 3.02 30.16 0.33
CA ALA A 25 2.64 29.72 1.67
C ALA A 25 2.95 30.79 2.74
N THR A 26 4.14 31.39 2.70
CA THR A 26 4.53 32.47 3.63
C THR A 26 3.66 33.71 3.43
N ALA A 27 3.43 34.11 2.18
CA ALA A 27 2.63 35.29 1.85
C ALA A 27 1.18 35.16 2.36
N ILE A 28 0.56 33.99 2.16
CA ILE A 28 -0.78 33.65 2.68
C ILE A 28 -0.78 33.57 4.21
N ALA A 29 0.24 32.95 4.81
CA ALA A 29 0.35 32.85 6.26
C ALA A 29 0.48 34.21 6.95
N LEU A 30 1.22 35.15 6.36
CA LEU A 30 1.38 36.51 6.89
C LEU A 30 0.09 37.34 6.78
N LYS A 31 -0.71 37.15 5.73
CA LYS A 31 -2.01 37.82 5.59
C LYS A 31 -3.11 37.16 6.42
N GLY A 32 -3.02 35.85 6.68
CA GLY A 32 -4.01 35.09 7.44
C GLY A 32 -5.26 34.67 6.65
N GLU A 33 -5.28 34.91 5.34
CA GLU A 33 -6.39 34.54 4.45
C GLU A 33 -5.90 34.08 3.07
N MET A 34 -6.73 33.31 2.37
CA MET A 34 -6.44 32.93 0.98
C MET A 34 -6.63 34.15 0.06
N TYR A 35 -5.57 34.56 -0.63
CA TYR A 35 -5.62 35.66 -1.60
C TYR A 35 -4.70 35.38 -2.79
N ASP A 36 -4.85 36.19 -3.85
CA ASP A 36 -3.99 36.12 -5.03
C ASP A 36 -2.58 36.64 -4.69
N PRO A 37 -1.55 35.77 -4.64
CA PRO A 37 -0.21 36.17 -4.22
C PRO A 37 0.45 37.13 -5.21
N SER A 38 -0.03 37.24 -6.45
CA SER A 38 0.47 38.24 -7.42
C SER A 38 0.11 39.68 -7.02
N LYS A 39 -0.87 39.84 -6.13
CA LYS A 39 -1.32 41.13 -5.60
C LYS A 39 -0.71 41.44 -4.22
N THR A 40 0.32 40.69 -3.82
CA THR A 40 0.97 40.91 -2.54
C THR A 40 1.69 42.25 -2.51
N ASP A 41 1.53 42.96 -1.40
CA ASP A 41 2.30 44.14 -1.01
C ASP A 41 3.58 43.77 -0.24
N LEU A 42 3.85 42.47 -0.06
CA LEU A 42 5.02 41.97 0.65
C LEU A 42 6.27 42.10 -0.22
N THR A 43 7.27 42.80 0.30
CA THR A 43 8.62 42.88 -0.29
C THR A 43 9.57 41.93 0.42
N PHE A 44 10.38 41.19 -0.33
CA PHE A 44 11.42 40.32 0.21
C PHE A 44 12.75 40.55 -0.51
N GLU A 45 13.84 40.52 0.26
CA GLU A 45 15.20 40.58 -0.25
C GLU A 45 15.72 39.14 -0.46
N LEU A 46 15.99 38.79 -1.72
CA LEU A 46 16.66 37.54 -2.05
C LEU A 46 18.14 37.67 -1.69
N LYS A 47 18.55 37.04 -0.59
CA LYS A 47 19.97 36.93 -0.26
C LYS A 47 20.64 35.93 -1.19
N PRO A 48 21.89 36.17 -1.61
CA PRO A 48 22.66 35.19 -2.36
C PRO A 48 22.86 33.93 -1.53
N GLU A 49 22.95 32.78 -2.21
CA GLU A 49 23.42 31.54 -1.60
C GLU A 49 24.83 31.76 -1.02
N PRO A 50 25.14 31.20 0.16
CA PRO A 50 26.46 31.36 0.76
C PRO A 50 27.51 30.57 -0.04
N ASP A 51 28.75 31.07 -0.08
CA ASP A 51 29.88 30.38 -0.74
C ASP A 51 30.18 29.01 -0.09
N THR A 52 29.81 28.83 1.18
CA THR A 52 29.99 27.59 1.93
C THR A 52 28.80 27.34 2.86
N PHE A 53 28.46 26.06 3.04
CA PHE A 53 27.46 25.62 4.02
C PHE A 53 28.16 25.18 5.32
N VAL A 54 27.59 25.55 6.46
CA VAL A 54 28.02 25.02 7.76
C VAL A 54 27.59 23.56 7.86
N VAL A 55 28.56 22.65 7.86
CA VAL A 55 28.32 21.21 8.07
C VAL A 55 28.37 20.94 9.57
N ASN A 56 27.33 20.28 10.09
CA ASN A 56 27.25 19.86 11.48
C ASN A 56 26.79 18.40 11.56
N ASP A 57 27.76 17.53 11.81
CA ASP A 57 27.56 16.07 11.84
C ASP A 57 27.37 15.54 13.26
N ASN A 58 27.14 16.40 14.26
CA ASN A 58 27.03 16.00 15.67
C ASN A 58 25.83 15.08 15.97
N PHE A 59 24.86 14.99 15.04
CA PHE A 59 23.73 14.05 15.12
C PHE A 59 23.93 12.77 14.29
N LEU A 60 25.07 12.61 13.64
CA LEU A 60 25.43 11.40 12.90
C LEU A 60 26.19 10.46 13.82
N ILE A 61 25.62 9.27 14.04
CA ILE A 61 26.28 8.19 14.77
C ILE A 61 26.85 7.24 13.72
N PRO A 62 28.18 7.08 13.63
CA PRO A 62 28.78 6.13 12.69
C PRO A 62 28.41 4.69 13.09
N PRO A 63 28.34 3.76 12.12
CA PRO A 63 28.18 2.35 12.45
C PRO A 63 29.37 1.88 13.29
N LEU A 64 29.11 0.92 14.19
CA LEU A 64 30.18 0.27 14.94
C LEU A 64 31.08 -0.52 13.98
N PRO A 65 32.38 -0.70 14.32
CA PRO A 65 33.24 -1.66 13.65
C PRO A 65 32.60 -3.06 13.62
N PRO A 66 32.83 -3.88 12.58
CA PRO A 66 32.23 -5.21 12.45
C PRO A 66 32.38 -6.07 13.72
N GLU A 67 33.58 -6.10 14.30
CA GLU A 67 33.91 -6.86 15.52
C GLU A 67 33.09 -6.48 16.75
N ASP A 68 32.54 -5.26 16.78
CA ASP A 68 31.72 -4.77 17.90
C ASP A 68 30.23 -4.83 17.57
N SER A 69 29.87 -4.72 16.28
CA SER A 69 28.49 -4.81 15.82
C SER A 69 27.84 -6.16 16.12
N GLU A 70 28.61 -7.26 16.06
CA GLU A 70 28.12 -8.62 16.35
C GLU A 70 27.78 -8.82 17.83
N LYS A 71 28.33 -7.98 18.72
CA LYS A 71 28.13 -8.06 20.17
C LYS A 71 26.93 -7.23 20.65
N VAL A 72 26.26 -6.50 19.75
CA VAL A 72 25.17 -5.59 20.12
C VAL A 72 23.88 -6.35 20.38
N ASP A 73 23.34 -6.18 21.58
CA ASP A 73 22.00 -6.66 21.91
C ASP A 73 20.93 -5.77 21.26
N ILE A 74 20.15 -6.36 20.34
CA ILE A 74 19.03 -5.65 19.69
C ILE A 74 17.83 -5.64 20.65
N LEU A 75 17.62 -4.51 21.31
CA LEU A 75 16.46 -4.30 22.18
C LEU A 75 15.17 -4.16 21.36
N ARG A 76 14.16 -4.98 21.70
CA ARG A 76 12.85 -4.97 21.05
C ARG A 76 11.76 -4.57 22.04
N GLY A 77 11.11 -3.43 21.79
CA GLY A 77 9.96 -2.99 22.57
C GLY A 77 8.68 -3.80 22.30
N PRO A 78 7.59 -3.58 23.06
CA PRO A 78 6.36 -4.37 22.95
C PRO A 78 5.67 -4.26 21.58
N ASN A 79 5.91 -3.16 20.84
CA ASN A 79 5.40 -2.91 19.48
C ASN A 79 6.31 -3.45 18.37
N ILE A 80 7.37 -4.19 18.70
CA ILE A 80 8.19 -4.88 17.71
C ILE A 80 7.80 -6.35 17.78
N LYS A 81 7.04 -6.80 16.79
CA LYS A 81 6.60 -8.19 16.64
C LYS A 81 7.32 -8.83 15.46
N GLU A 82 7.33 -10.16 15.45
CA GLU A 82 7.81 -10.88 14.28
C GLU A 82 6.93 -10.58 13.06
N ILE A 83 7.58 -10.53 11.90
CA ILE A 83 6.88 -10.30 10.64
C ILE A 83 6.16 -11.60 10.29
N PRO A 84 4.83 -11.57 10.08
CA PRO A 84 4.09 -12.75 9.69
C PRO A 84 4.56 -13.23 8.32
N LEU A 85 4.72 -14.54 8.19
CA LEU A 85 5.00 -15.21 6.94
C LEU A 85 3.71 -15.78 6.36
N ARG A 86 3.73 -16.03 5.06
CA ARG A 86 2.66 -16.65 4.32
C ARG A 86 3.18 -17.96 3.73
N ASP A 87 2.30 -18.95 3.70
CA ASP A 87 2.55 -20.23 3.06
C ASP A 87 2.63 -20.08 1.54
N GLU A 88 3.07 -21.14 0.86
CA GLU A 88 3.14 -21.21 -0.59
C GLU A 88 1.77 -20.87 -1.24
N LEU A 89 1.82 -20.35 -2.46
CA LEU A 89 0.61 -19.94 -3.17
C LEU A 89 -0.32 -21.15 -3.37
N ASP A 90 -1.62 -20.96 -3.18
CA ASP A 90 -2.59 -22.01 -3.48
C ASP A 90 -2.71 -22.19 -5.00
N ASP A 91 -2.84 -23.44 -5.49
CA ASP A 91 -3.14 -23.66 -6.92
C ASP A 91 -4.61 -23.34 -7.26
N VAL A 92 -5.50 -23.48 -6.27
CA VAL A 92 -6.91 -23.12 -6.37
C VAL A 92 -7.27 -22.14 -5.25
N LEU A 93 -7.73 -20.96 -5.65
CA LEU A 93 -8.26 -19.93 -4.76
C LEU A 93 -9.78 -19.85 -4.94
N GLU A 94 -10.54 -20.30 -3.93
CA GLU A 94 -11.97 -20.02 -3.81
C GLU A 94 -12.18 -19.18 -2.55
N ALA A 95 -12.66 -17.94 -2.70
CA ALA A 95 -12.83 -16.99 -1.58
C ALA A 95 -13.83 -15.89 -1.93
N SER A 96 -14.45 -15.30 -0.90
CA SER A 96 -15.36 -14.18 -1.07
C SER A 96 -14.63 -12.86 -1.34
N VAL A 97 -15.26 -11.99 -2.12
CA VAL A 97 -14.87 -10.59 -2.32
C VAL A 97 -15.24 -9.84 -1.04
N LEU A 98 -14.21 -9.52 -0.25
CA LEU A 98 -14.40 -8.91 1.07
C LEU A 98 -14.51 -7.40 1.01
N LEU A 99 -14.02 -6.80 -0.08
CA LEU A 99 -14.08 -5.38 -0.31
C LEU A 99 -14.09 -5.10 -1.81
N GLU A 100 -15.00 -4.22 -2.22
CA GLU A 100 -15.06 -3.63 -3.55
C GLU A 100 -14.80 -2.13 -3.43
N VAL A 101 -13.85 -1.61 -4.19
CA VAL A 101 -13.47 -0.19 -4.18
C VAL A 101 -13.40 0.38 -5.59
N GLY A 102 -13.61 1.69 -5.71
CA GLY A 102 -13.55 2.37 -7.01
C GLY A 102 -12.12 2.70 -7.45
N ASP A 103 -12.02 3.73 -8.29
CA ASP A 103 -10.75 4.22 -8.82
C ASP A 103 -9.93 5.00 -7.78
N ASN A 104 -8.62 5.13 -8.04
CA ASN A 104 -7.70 6.03 -7.36
C ASN A 104 -7.49 5.76 -5.86
N ILE A 105 -7.71 4.51 -5.42
CA ILE A 105 -7.41 4.08 -4.06
C ILE A 105 -5.91 4.24 -3.79
N SER A 106 -5.57 5.09 -2.84
CA SER A 106 -4.19 5.34 -2.45
C SER A 106 -3.73 4.38 -1.37
N THR A 107 -2.42 4.21 -1.24
CA THR A 107 -1.81 3.54 -0.08
C THR A 107 -2.16 4.18 1.27
N ASP A 108 -2.57 5.45 1.30
CA ASP A 108 -3.11 6.13 2.48
C ASP A 108 -4.57 5.71 2.76
N ASP A 109 -5.34 5.31 1.74
CA ASP A 109 -6.68 4.73 1.90
C ASP A 109 -6.62 3.27 2.35
N ILE A 110 -5.68 2.49 1.79
CA ILE A 110 -5.46 1.08 2.17
C ILE A 110 -4.91 0.98 3.58
N MET A 111 -3.88 1.77 3.90
CA MET A 111 -3.20 1.75 5.18
C MET A 111 -2.89 3.18 5.62
N PRO A 112 -3.81 3.81 6.36
CA PRO A 112 -3.66 5.19 6.81
C PRO A 112 -2.37 5.42 7.60
N ALA A 113 -1.91 6.66 7.58
CA ALA A 113 -0.87 7.14 8.47
C ALA A 113 -1.49 7.98 9.58
N GLY A 114 -0.64 8.51 10.46
CA GLY A 114 -1.06 9.37 11.56
C GLY A 114 -0.32 9.01 12.83
N SER A 115 -0.34 9.92 13.80
CA SER A 115 0.33 9.76 15.10
C SER A 115 -0.11 8.51 15.85
N ALA A 116 -1.36 8.07 15.67
CA ALA A 116 -1.89 6.86 16.29
C ALA A 116 -1.41 5.56 15.62
N ILE A 117 -1.11 5.59 14.31
CA ILE A 117 -0.85 4.37 13.52
C ILE A 117 0.65 4.17 13.27
N LEU A 118 1.42 5.25 13.11
CA LEU A 118 2.86 5.19 12.87
C LEU A 118 3.65 4.40 13.94
N PRO A 119 3.32 4.49 15.25
CA PRO A 119 3.98 3.68 16.28
C PRO A 119 3.77 2.16 16.12
N LEU A 120 2.80 1.73 15.30
CA LEU A 120 2.45 0.31 15.11
C LEU A 120 3.11 -0.31 13.87
N ARG A 121 3.99 0.41 13.15
CA ARG A 121 4.63 -0.07 11.91
C ARG A 121 5.40 -1.39 12.06
N SER A 122 5.90 -1.69 13.26
CA SER A 122 6.59 -2.95 13.57
C SER A 122 5.69 -3.98 14.26
N ASN A 123 4.39 -3.72 14.38
CA ASN A 123 3.39 -4.59 14.99
C ASN A 123 2.26 -4.86 13.98
N ILE A 124 2.50 -5.81 13.07
CA ILE A 124 1.56 -6.13 11.98
C ILE A 124 0.16 -6.51 12.49
N PRO A 125 0.01 -7.33 13.56
CA PRO A 125 -1.31 -7.57 14.15
C PRO A 125 -2.05 -6.28 14.53
N ALA A 126 -1.39 -5.36 15.24
CA ALA A 126 -2.02 -4.12 15.69
C ALA A 126 -2.30 -3.13 14.55
N ILE A 127 -1.38 -2.98 13.59
CA ILE A 127 -1.59 -2.05 12.47
C ILE A 127 -2.66 -2.57 11.50
N SER A 128 -2.87 -3.88 11.44
CA SER A 128 -3.86 -4.50 10.55
C SER A 128 -5.31 -4.10 10.88
N GLU A 129 -5.59 -3.68 12.12
CA GLU A 129 -6.90 -3.14 12.53
C GLU A 129 -7.29 -1.85 11.81
N TYR A 130 -6.34 -1.22 11.11
CA TYR A 130 -6.55 0.05 10.40
C TYR A 130 -6.60 -0.11 8.88
N VAL A 131 -6.51 -1.34 8.36
CA VAL A 131 -6.62 -1.58 6.91
C VAL A 131 -7.99 -1.14 6.42
N TYR A 132 -8.03 -0.26 5.41
CA TYR A 132 -9.24 0.37 4.86
C TYR A 132 -10.09 1.16 5.85
N PHE A 133 -9.56 1.55 7.01
CA PHE A 133 -10.36 2.12 8.09
C PHE A 133 -11.20 3.35 7.69
N ASN A 134 -10.68 4.21 6.81
CA ASN A 134 -11.36 5.41 6.34
C ASN A 134 -12.41 5.14 5.23
N ILE A 135 -12.40 3.95 4.63
CA ILE A 135 -13.33 3.51 3.58
C ILE A 135 -14.40 2.61 4.19
N ASP A 136 -13.98 1.56 4.88
CA ASP A 136 -14.83 0.58 5.54
C ASP A 136 -14.13 0.11 6.83
N ASN A 137 -14.51 0.71 7.96
CA ASN A 137 -13.93 0.36 9.26
C ASN A 137 -14.32 -1.05 9.76
N THR A 138 -15.25 -1.74 9.09
CA THR A 138 -15.63 -3.12 9.41
C THR A 138 -14.78 -4.14 8.65
N PHE A 139 -14.01 -3.71 7.64
CA PHE A 139 -13.19 -4.58 6.80
C PHE A 139 -12.22 -5.46 7.61
N PRO A 140 -11.42 -4.95 8.58
CA PRO A 140 -10.46 -5.79 9.31
C PRO A 140 -11.14 -6.95 10.05
N LYS A 141 -12.31 -6.70 10.65
CA LYS A 141 -13.10 -7.72 11.33
C LYS A 141 -13.61 -8.77 10.32
N ARG A 142 -14.22 -8.32 9.23
CA ARG A 142 -14.71 -9.19 8.14
C ARG A 142 -13.62 -10.08 7.59
N ALA A 143 -12.43 -9.53 7.35
CA ALA A 143 -11.29 -10.26 6.81
C ALA A 143 -10.76 -11.34 7.75
N LYS A 144 -10.65 -11.04 9.05
CA LYS A 144 -10.26 -12.03 10.07
C LYS A 144 -11.26 -13.18 10.19
N GLU A 145 -12.55 -12.86 10.16
CA GLU A 145 -13.62 -13.87 10.24
C GLU A 145 -13.60 -14.79 9.01
N ALA A 146 -13.39 -14.21 7.81
CA ALA A 146 -13.30 -14.96 6.57
C ALA A 146 -12.01 -15.79 6.43
N LYS A 147 -10.90 -15.35 7.04
CA LYS A 147 -9.53 -15.94 6.96
C LYS A 147 -8.90 -15.98 5.56
N LYS A 148 -9.71 -15.97 4.51
CA LYS A 148 -9.33 -15.97 3.09
C LYS A 148 -10.25 -15.00 2.36
N GLY A 149 -9.70 -14.11 1.55
CA GLY A 149 -10.49 -13.10 0.86
C GLY A 149 -9.85 -12.50 -0.37
N ILE A 150 -10.68 -11.84 -1.17
CA ILE A 150 -10.29 -11.12 -2.37
C ILE A 150 -10.71 -9.65 -2.23
N ILE A 151 -9.91 -8.75 -2.80
CA ILE A 151 -10.28 -7.34 -2.97
C ILE A 151 -10.46 -7.07 -4.46
N VAL A 152 -11.52 -6.37 -4.82
CA VAL A 152 -11.77 -5.89 -6.18
C VAL A 152 -11.67 -4.37 -6.22
N GLY A 153 -11.01 -3.81 -7.23
CA GLY A 153 -10.72 -2.37 -7.30
C GLY A 153 -10.78 -1.77 -8.71
N GLY A 154 -10.89 -0.45 -8.77
CA GLY A 154 -10.87 0.31 -10.03
C GLY A 154 -9.48 0.56 -10.60
N ASN A 155 -9.34 1.67 -11.31
CA ASN A 155 -8.09 2.15 -11.90
C ASN A 155 -7.12 2.73 -10.85
N ASN A 156 -5.82 2.67 -11.14
CA ASN A 156 -4.76 3.31 -10.38
C ASN A 156 -4.76 2.90 -8.89
N TYR A 157 -5.05 1.62 -8.63
CA TYR A 157 -5.15 1.09 -7.28
C TYR A 157 -3.77 0.99 -6.62
N GLY A 158 -3.69 1.45 -5.37
CA GLY A 158 -2.46 1.49 -4.58
C GLY A 158 -1.57 2.69 -4.89
N GLN A 159 -2.11 3.82 -5.35
CA GLN A 159 -1.30 4.99 -5.69
C GLN A 159 -0.64 5.65 -4.46
N GLY A 160 0.36 6.49 -4.71
CA GLY A 160 0.94 7.35 -3.68
C GLY A 160 2.24 6.83 -3.05
N SER A 161 2.22 6.52 -1.76
CA SER A 161 3.43 6.21 -0.97
C SER A 161 3.90 4.77 -1.22
N SER A 162 5.21 4.51 -1.13
CA SER A 162 5.79 3.17 -1.31
C SER A 162 5.59 2.21 -0.13
N ARG A 163 4.60 2.46 0.75
CA ARG A 163 4.40 1.69 1.98
C ARG A 163 4.11 0.22 1.68
N GLU A 164 5.00 -0.64 2.16
CA GLU A 164 4.82 -2.08 2.10
C GLU A 164 3.69 -2.58 3.01
N HIS A 165 3.36 -1.86 4.10
CA HIS A 165 2.22 -2.19 4.98
C HIS A 165 0.87 -2.19 4.26
N ALA A 166 0.74 -1.46 3.15
CA ALA A 166 -0.46 -1.52 2.32
C ALA A 166 -0.63 -2.87 1.63
N ALA A 167 0.37 -3.76 1.64
CA ALA A 167 0.28 -5.14 1.17
C ALA A 167 0.45 -6.14 2.32
N LEU A 168 1.41 -5.91 3.22
CA LEU A 168 1.69 -6.78 4.37
C LEU A 168 0.51 -6.89 5.34
N ALA A 169 -0.17 -5.79 5.65
CA ALA A 169 -1.30 -5.83 6.57
C ALA A 169 -2.55 -6.51 5.95
N PRO A 170 -2.94 -6.23 4.69
CA PRO A 170 -3.95 -7.05 4.01
C PRO A 170 -3.58 -8.53 3.91
N MET A 171 -2.30 -8.86 3.66
CA MET A 171 -1.84 -10.25 3.66
C MET A 171 -2.10 -10.90 5.01
N TYR A 172 -1.73 -10.23 6.11
CA TYR A 172 -1.95 -10.71 7.46
C TYR A 172 -3.44 -10.93 7.78
N LEU A 173 -4.33 -10.09 7.23
CA LEU A 173 -5.78 -10.24 7.36
C LEU A 173 -6.38 -11.36 6.49
N GLY A 174 -5.57 -12.08 5.71
CA GLY A 174 -6.02 -13.21 4.92
C GLY A 174 -6.29 -12.91 3.45
N ILE A 175 -5.97 -11.72 2.95
CA ILE A 175 -6.19 -11.39 1.54
C ILE A 175 -5.26 -12.21 0.65
N ARG A 176 -5.85 -12.90 -0.33
CA ARG A 176 -5.14 -13.84 -1.20
C ARG A 176 -4.87 -13.28 -2.59
N ALA A 177 -5.82 -12.53 -3.13
CA ALA A 177 -5.70 -11.87 -4.41
C ALA A 177 -6.29 -10.45 -4.34
N VAL A 178 -5.77 -9.59 -5.21
CA VAL A 178 -6.32 -8.26 -5.47
C VAL A 178 -6.52 -8.17 -6.98
N ILE A 179 -7.73 -7.84 -7.40
CA ILE A 179 -8.15 -7.87 -8.80
C ILE A 179 -8.65 -6.47 -9.17
N VAL A 180 -8.01 -5.81 -10.13
CA VAL A 180 -8.29 -4.39 -10.39
C VAL A 180 -8.32 -4.07 -11.88
N LYS A 181 -8.73 -2.85 -12.25
CA LYS A 181 -8.60 -2.38 -13.64
C LYS A 181 -7.13 -2.14 -14.01
N ASN A 182 -6.35 -1.54 -13.11
CA ASN A 182 -4.88 -1.47 -13.18
C ASN A 182 -4.26 -1.02 -11.86
N PHE A 183 -2.99 -1.38 -11.65
CA PHE A 183 -2.23 -1.02 -10.45
C PHE A 183 -1.32 0.20 -10.61
N ALA A 184 -1.11 0.90 -9.51
CA ALA A 184 0.09 1.71 -9.35
C ALA A 184 1.34 0.82 -9.21
N ARG A 185 2.39 1.13 -10.00
CA ARG A 185 3.59 0.28 -10.18
C ARG A 185 4.22 -0.27 -8.89
N ILE A 186 4.45 0.59 -7.89
CA ILE A 186 5.15 0.20 -6.65
C ILE A 186 4.28 -0.73 -5.81
N HIS A 187 2.98 -0.44 -5.72
CA HIS A 187 2.07 -1.23 -4.90
C HIS A 187 1.91 -2.65 -5.45
N ARG A 188 1.83 -2.80 -6.78
CA ARG A 188 1.82 -4.13 -7.44
C ARG A 188 3.00 -5.00 -7.01
N ALA A 189 4.21 -4.42 -6.96
CA ALA A 189 5.40 -5.15 -6.53
C ALA A 189 5.33 -5.55 -5.04
N ASN A 190 4.78 -4.67 -4.19
CA ASN A 190 4.58 -5.00 -2.77
C ASN A 190 3.60 -6.17 -2.57
N LEU A 191 2.52 -6.25 -3.36
CA LEU A 191 1.59 -7.39 -3.31
C LEU A 191 2.32 -8.72 -3.56
N VAL A 192 3.13 -8.78 -4.63
CA VAL A 192 3.99 -9.93 -4.93
C VAL A 192 4.95 -10.25 -3.78
N ASN A 193 5.60 -9.24 -3.20
CA ASN A 193 6.56 -9.44 -2.11
C ASN A 193 5.94 -10.08 -0.86
N PHE A 194 4.62 -10.00 -0.67
CA PHE A 194 3.91 -10.65 0.43
C PHE A 194 2.98 -11.78 -0.06
N GLY A 195 3.20 -12.29 -1.27
CA GLY A 195 2.48 -13.46 -1.80
C GLY A 195 1.01 -13.20 -2.13
N ILE A 196 0.56 -11.95 -2.20
CA ILE A 196 -0.78 -11.61 -2.70
C ILE A 196 -0.72 -11.63 -4.23
N LEU A 197 -1.63 -12.37 -4.86
CA LEU A 197 -1.74 -12.45 -6.31
C LEU A 197 -2.37 -11.15 -6.87
N PRO A 198 -1.64 -10.32 -7.63
CA PRO A 198 -2.19 -9.12 -8.24
C PRO A 198 -2.65 -9.41 -9.67
N LEU A 199 -3.94 -9.29 -9.94
CA LEU A 199 -4.54 -9.51 -11.25
C LEU A 199 -5.17 -8.23 -11.79
N GLU A 200 -5.10 -8.05 -13.10
CA GLU A 200 -5.80 -6.99 -13.83
C GLU A 200 -6.87 -7.61 -14.72
N PHE A 201 -8.05 -6.99 -14.82
CA PHE A 201 -9.08 -7.44 -15.75
C PHE A 201 -8.59 -7.31 -17.20
N ASP A 202 -8.88 -8.28 -18.06
CA ASP A 202 -8.61 -8.15 -19.50
C ASP A 202 -9.50 -7.07 -20.12
N ASN A 203 -10.76 -7.01 -19.68
CA ASN A 203 -11.69 -5.94 -19.98
C ASN A 203 -12.05 -5.17 -18.69
N PRO A 204 -11.66 -3.89 -18.56
CA PRO A 204 -11.97 -3.08 -17.38
C PRO A 204 -13.47 -2.96 -17.05
N ASP A 205 -14.37 -3.17 -18.01
CA ASP A 205 -15.83 -3.14 -17.78
C ASP A 205 -16.32 -4.40 -17.05
N ASP A 206 -15.53 -5.48 -17.02
CA ASP A 206 -15.87 -6.70 -16.26
C ASP A 206 -15.79 -6.48 -14.74
N TYR A 207 -15.22 -5.36 -14.30
CA TYR A 207 -15.32 -4.90 -12.91
C TYR A 207 -16.77 -4.87 -12.42
N ASP A 208 -17.72 -4.42 -13.26
CA ASP A 208 -19.13 -4.28 -12.89
C ASP A 208 -19.87 -5.64 -12.76
N LYS A 209 -19.20 -6.76 -13.10
CA LYS A 209 -19.74 -8.13 -12.97
C LYS A 209 -19.42 -8.79 -11.62
N ILE A 210 -18.66 -8.11 -10.76
CA ILE A 210 -18.26 -8.64 -9.47
C ILE A 210 -18.68 -7.65 -8.40
N SER A 211 -19.44 -8.14 -7.41
CA SER A 211 -19.85 -7.33 -6.27
C SER A 211 -19.23 -7.82 -4.96
N GLN A 212 -19.09 -6.91 -3.99
CA GLN A 212 -18.72 -7.31 -2.63
C GLN A 212 -19.68 -8.39 -2.10
N GLY A 213 -19.12 -9.48 -1.59
CA GLY A 213 -19.86 -10.66 -1.11
C GLY A 213 -19.89 -11.82 -2.09
N ASP A 214 -19.58 -11.60 -3.38
CA ASP A 214 -19.47 -12.68 -4.35
C ASP A 214 -18.34 -13.64 -4.00
N THR A 215 -18.48 -14.93 -4.35
CA THR A 215 -17.40 -15.90 -4.22
C THR A 215 -16.73 -16.10 -5.57
N LEU A 216 -15.43 -15.80 -5.65
CA LEU A 216 -14.65 -16.06 -6.85
C LEU A 216 -13.80 -17.30 -6.69
N LYS A 217 -13.70 -18.07 -7.76
CA LYS A 217 -12.81 -19.21 -7.90
C LYS A 217 -11.81 -18.96 -9.01
N ILE A 218 -10.53 -19.21 -8.72
CA ILE A 218 -9.41 -19.16 -9.66
C ILE A 218 -8.67 -20.48 -9.53
N SER A 219 -8.48 -21.20 -10.62
CA SER A 219 -7.83 -22.52 -10.65
C SER A 219 -6.60 -22.50 -11.55
N GLY A 220 -5.68 -23.45 -11.36
CA GLY A 220 -4.44 -23.54 -12.15
C GLY A 220 -3.53 -22.34 -11.91
N ILE A 221 -3.54 -21.76 -10.72
CA ILE A 221 -2.78 -20.54 -10.41
C ILE A 221 -1.29 -20.79 -10.62
N HIS A 222 -0.77 -21.97 -10.25
CA HIS A 222 0.65 -22.27 -10.38
C HIS A 222 1.09 -22.25 -11.84
N GLU A 223 0.35 -22.95 -12.69
CA GLU A 223 0.62 -23.00 -14.14
C GLU A 223 0.53 -21.61 -14.76
N ASN A 224 -0.53 -20.85 -14.45
CA ASN A 224 -0.76 -19.53 -15.02
C ASN A 224 0.28 -18.50 -14.60
N VAL A 225 0.75 -18.54 -13.33
CA VAL A 225 1.87 -17.70 -12.86
C VAL A 225 3.16 -18.04 -13.61
N GLN A 226 3.44 -19.33 -13.83
CA GLN A 226 4.67 -19.77 -14.47
C GLN A 226 4.71 -19.47 -15.98
N ASN A 227 3.55 -19.51 -16.64
CA ASN A 227 3.42 -19.37 -18.09
C ASN A 227 3.09 -17.94 -18.53
N ASP A 228 1.94 -17.77 -19.20
CA ASP A 228 1.56 -16.53 -19.91
C ASP A 228 0.80 -15.53 -19.03
N GLY A 229 0.59 -15.85 -17.75
CA GLY A 229 -0.03 -14.93 -16.80
C GLY A 229 -1.51 -14.71 -17.05
N LYS A 230 -2.21 -15.64 -17.70
CA LYS A 230 -3.66 -15.56 -17.93
C LYS A 230 -4.44 -16.34 -16.90
N PHE A 231 -5.52 -15.76 -16.42
CA PHE A 231 -6.37 -16.31 -15.37
C PHE A 231 -7.83 -16.21 -15.79
N VAL A 232 -8.65 -17.10 -15.27
CA VAL A 232 -10.11 -17.02 -15.37
C VAL A 232 -10.67 -16.94 -13.97
N LEU A 233 -11.41 -15.86 -13.71
CA LEU A 233 -12.17 -15.66 -12.48
C LEU A 233 -13.56 -16.26 -12.71
N GLU A 234 -13.85 -17.40 -12.10
CA GLU A 234 -15.21 -17.95 -12.03
C GLU A 234 -15.95 -17.29 -10.86
N ASN A 235 -16.94 -16.45 -11.14
CA ASN A 235 -17.85 -15.97 -10.11
C ASN A 235 -18.85 -17.09 -9.80
N VAL A 236 -18.66 -17.77 -8.67
CA VAL A 236 -19.49 -18.90 -8.23
C VAL A 236 -20.91 -18.43 -7.89
N THR A 237 -21.08 -17.16 -7.50
CA THR A 237 -22.38 -16.58 -7.17
C THR A 237 -23.22 -16.34 -8.42
N THR A 238 -22.64 -15.78 -9.48
CA THR A 238 -23.38 -15.39 -10.71
C THR A 238 -23.26 -16.40 -11.84
N GLY A 239 -22.22 -17.23 -11.85
CA GLY A 239 -21.85 -18.14 -12.93
C GLY A 239 -20.97 -17.50 -14.02
N ASP A 240 -20.61 -16.21 -13.89
CA ASP A 240 -19.79 -15.51 -14.88
C ASP A 240 -18.35 -16.04 -14.90
N LYS A 241 -17.76 -16.04 -16.10
CA LYS A 241 -16.33 -16.31 -16.31
C LYS A 241 -15.66 -15.05 -16.83
N ILE A 242 -14.75 -14.49 -16.04
CA ILE A 242 -14.15 -13.20 -16.30
C ILE A 242 -12.64 -13.40 -16.55
N PRO A 243 -12.14 -13.12 -17.76
CA PRO A 243 -10.71 -13.18 -18.04
C PRO A 243 -9.94 -12.09 -17.30
N ALA A 244 -8.78 -12.45 -16.77
CA ALA A 244 -7.85 -11.54 -16.12
C ALA A 244 -6.42 -11.94 -16.45
N HIS A 245 -5.47 -11.02 -16.28
CA HIS A 245 -4.07 -11.28 -16.53
C HIS A 245 -3.15 -10.65 -15.49
N ALA A 246 -1.90 -11.11 -15.48
CA ALA A 246 -0.82 -10.49 -14.74
C ALA A 246 0.53 -10.83 -15.37
N VAL A 247 1.38 -9.80 -15.56
CA VAL A 247 2.74 -10.00 -16.08
C VAL A 247 3.74 -10.08 -14.94
N PHE A 248 4.43 -11.21 -14.81
CA PHE A 248 5.45 -11.43 -13.78
C PHE A 248 6.83 -11.60 -14.43
N SER A 249 7.85 -10.98 -13.84
CA SER A 249 9.23 -11.39 -14.13
C SER A 249 9.53 -12.76 -13.51
N ASP A 250 10.56 -13.46 -13.99
CA ASP A 250 10.91 -14.80 -13.47
C ASP A 250 11.11 -14.79 -11.95
N ARG A 251 11.81 -13.76 -11.43
CA ARG A 251 11.95 -13.57 -9.98
C ARG A 251 10.61 -13.39 -9.26
N GLN A 252 9.67 -12.67 -9.85
CA GLN A 252 8.34 -12.50 -9.24
C GLN A 252 7.55 -13.81 -9.22
N LYS A 253 7.70 -14.65 -10.24
CA LYS A 253 7.11 -16.00 -10.27
C LYS A 253 7.63 -16.82 -9.09
N ASP A 254 8.95 -16.89 -8.92
CA ASP A 254 9.57 -17.65 -7.82
C ASP A 254 9.15 -17.12 -6.44
N VAL A 255 9.11 -15.80 -6.29
CA VAL A 255 8.66 -15.13 -5.06
C VAL A 255 7.21 -15.48 -4.73
N LEU A 256 6.30 -15.44 -5.71
CA LEU A 256 4.90 -15.81 -5.52
C LEU A 256 4.76 -17.27 -5.13
N MET A 257 5.46 -18.19 -5.81
CA MET A 257 5.40 -19.62 -5.52
C MET A 257 5.83 -19.93 -4.09
N LYS A 258 6.78 -19.18 -3.54
CA LYS A 258 7.22 -19.33 -2.14
C LYS A 258 6.36 -18.61 -1.11
N GLY A 259 5.26 -17.97 -1.52
CA GLY A 259 4.38 -17.25 -0.60
C GLY A 259 4.85 -15.83 -0.27
N GLY A 260 5.93 -15.36 -0.91
CA GLY A 260 6.46 -14.02 -0.73
C GLY A 260 7.98 -13.96 -0.70
N LEU A 261 8.50 -12.73 -0.64
CA LEU A 261 9.92 -12.44 -0.76
C LEU A 261 10.73 -12.96 0.43
N LEU A 262 10.19 -12.83 1.64
CA LEU A 262 10.90 -13.26 2.84
C LEU A 262 11.04 -14.80 2.93
N PRO A 263 9.99 -15.61 2.64
CA PRO A 263 10.15 -17.04 2.45
C PRO A 263 11.14 -17.40 1.33
N PHE A 264 11.05 -16.76 0.16
CA PHE A 264 11.94 -17.01 -0.98
C PHE A 264 13.42 -16.77 -0.67
N VAL A 265 13.74 -15.70 0.09
CA VAL A 265 15.15 -15.41 0.47
C VAL A 265 15.68 -16.38 1.53
N ARG A 266 14.79 -17.06 2.27
CA ARG A 266 15.16 -18.04 3.30
C ARG A 266 15.33 -19.46 2.77
N SER A 267 14.74 -19.78 1.61
CA SER A 267 14.82 -21.11 0.97
C SER A 267 16.13 -21.28 0.20
#